data_AF-A0A815PEH0-F1
#
_entry.id   AF-A0A815PEH0-F1
#
_cell.length_a   1.000
_cell.length_b   1.000
_cell.length_c   1.000
_cell.angle_alpha   90.00
_cell.angle_beta   90.00
_cell.angle_gamma   90.00
#
_symmetry.space_group_name_H-M   'P 1'
#
loop_
_entity.id
_entity.type
_entity.pdbx_description
1 polymer ?
#
loop_
_entity_poly.entity_id
_entity_poly.type
_entity_poly.pdbx_seq_one_letter_code
_entity_poly.pdbx_strand_id
1 'polypeptide(L)'
;MHSYSQRHTNDINEDNFDDDTTHQFNNSSSNIKLRRTNTDSFNYPILHRALSTVSANQSLVHNQRNVLAKNFRRISINDEIVTIDHNDADASFLLPNLYELPDDIRTRVLDSLVDTTTMATLEETRRLNWWVNKKLTCSKLYPLLTNGDGNCLLHATSLAMWGFHDHSLSMRKALNETMITSKPNNSLYRRWRWAQSVQNKKYGLVFSEQEWNDEWKGLLRLSSAEPRVSQKSSSNSNKNSSDPNVSNDEINRYKSSQTGTPTSTGGSTKSSSPSTRHYYESLEEFHVYVLANNIRRPIVVYSDTILRTNDGEAISPIEFGGIYLPLEIPPEKCHKQPVFLAFDAAHFSALVPMEQNTKQTSREHRENNTKICQFNQICRN
;
A
#
# COMPACT_ATOMS: atom_id res chain seq x y z
N MET A 1 -54.60 -24.26 32.50
CA MET A 1 -55.88 -23.99 33.20
C MET A 1 -55.86 -22.54 33.68
N HIS A 2 -57.01 -21.86 33.58
CA HIS A 2 -57.38 -20.52 34.10
C HIS A 2 -56.46 -19.30 33.78
N SER A 3 -56.89 -18.11 33.31
CA SER A 3 -58.17 -17.39 33.08
C SER A 3 -58.67 -16.43 34.18
N TYR A 4 -59.12 -15.22 33.77
CA TYR A 4 -59.78 -14.13 34.55
C TYR A 4 -58.87 -13.39 35.58
N SER A 5 -59.11 -12.15 36.04
CA SER A 5 -59.74 -10.88 35.53
C SER A 5 -59.49 -9.78 36.61
N GLN A 6 -59.82 -8.48 36.56
CA GLN A 6 -60.55 -7.55 35.65
C GLN A 6 -59.57 -6.45 35.13
N ARG A 7 -59.85 -5.37 34.37
CA ARG A 7 -60.98 -4.44 34.09
C ARG A 7 -61.36 -3.44 35.20
N HIS A 8 -61.22 -2.15 34.88
CA HIS A 8 -62.15 -1.08 35.27
C HIS A 8 -62.23 -0.06 34.11
N THR A 9 -63.39 0.58 33.95
CA THR A 9 -63.71 1.53 32.88
C THR A 9 -64.15 2.89 33.45
N ASN A 10 -64.16 3.90 32.57
CA ASN A 10 -65.17 4.96 32.37
C ASN A 10 -64.47 6.03 31.49
N ASP A 11 -64.89 6.33 30.25
CA ASP A 11 -66.17 6.92 29.80
C ASP A 11 -66.28 8.41 30.20
N ILE A 12 -66.79 9.35 29.40
CA ILE A 12 -67.11 9.49 27.94
C ILE A 12 -67.44 10.99 27.76
N ASN A 13 -67.13 11.61 26.61
CA ASN A 13 -68.03 12.52 25.86
C ASN A 13 -67.32 13.23 24.71
N GLU A 14 -68.06 13.39 23.62
CA GLU A 14 -67.78 14.22 22.45
C GLU A 14 -68.57 15.53 22.59
N ASP A 15 -68.16 16.60 21.89
CA ASP A 15 -69.07 17.23 20.92
C ASP A 15 -68.34 18.20 19.97
N ASN A 16 -69.03 18.59 18.89
CA ASN A 16 -68.48 19.32 17.73
C ASN A 16 -68.79 20.83 17.77
N PHE A 17 -68.09 21.64 16.96
CA PHE A 17 -68.70 22.53 15.94
C PHE A 17 -67.64 23.24 15.07
N ASP A 18 -67.98 23.50 13.80
CA ASP A 18 -67.15 24.19 12.80
C ASP A 18 -67.24 25.73 12.86
N ASP A 19 -66.25 26.43 12.29
CA ASP A 19 -66.51 27.45 11.24
C ASP A 19 -65.25 27.73 10.36
N ASP A 20 -65.45 28.41 9.24
CA ASP A 20 -64.54 28.61 8.10
C ASP A 20 -63.52 29.76 8.29
N THR A 21 -62.37 29.69 7.60
CA THR A 21 -61.79 30.87 6.92
C THR A 21 -60.72 30.49 5.88
N THR A 22 -61.08 30.61 4.60
CA THR A 22 -60.14 30.51 3.47
C THR A 22 -59.08 31.62 3.43
N HIS A 23 -57.87 31.30 2.95
CA HIS A 23 -57.02 32.28 2.27
C HIS A 23 -56.26 31.66 1.09
N GLN A 24 -56.57 32.16 -0.11
CA GLN A 24 -55.88 31.85 -1.36
C GLN A 24 -54.57 32.66 -1.46
N PHE A 25 -53.55 32.11 -2.13
CA PHE A 25 -52.52 32.93 -2.80
C PHE A 25 -52.26 32.42 -4.22
N ASN A 26 -52.14 33.36 -5.15
CA ASN A 26 -52.26 33.11 -6.58
C ASN A 26 -50.93 32.79 -7.28
N ASN A 27 -51.03 32.03 -8.38
CA ASN A 27 -49.98 31.97 -9.40
C ASN A 27 -49.65 33.37 -9.92
N SER A 28 -48.38 33.65 -10.16
CA SER A 28 -47.92 34.85 -10.88
C SER A 28 -46.67 34.53 -11.69
N SER A 29 -46.88 34.13 -12.95
CA SER A 29 -45.82 33.68 -13.85
C SER A 29 -44.92 34.84 -14.31
N SER A 30 -43.67 34.89 -13.85
CA SER A 30 -42.64 35.79 -14.36
C SER A 30 -41.62 35.03 -15.23
N ASN A 31 -41.69 35.24 -16.54
CA ASN A 31 -40.82 34.57 -17.51
C ASN A 31 -39.37 35.08 -17.44
N ILE A 32 -38.48 34.35 -16.77
CA ILE A 32 -37.03 34.51 -16.95
C ILE A 32 -36.55 33.53 -18.03
N LYS A 33 -36.10 34.09 -19.15
CA LYS A 33 -35.62 33.31 -20.31
C LYS A 33 -34.39 32.48 -19.94
N LEU A 34 -34.49 31.16 -20.02
CA LEU A 34 -33.34 30.25 -20.07
C LEU A 34 -32.52 30.52 -21.34
N ARG A 35 -31.52 31.40 -21.23
CA ARG A 35 -30.47 31.55 -22.24
C ARG A 35 -29.67 30.24 -22.31
N ARG A 36 -29.71 29.57 -23.46
CA ARG A 36 -28.64 28.64 -23.85
C ARG A 36 -27.37 29.45 -24.09
N THR A 37 -26.43 29.41 -23.14
CA THR A 37 -25.08 29.96 -23.29
C THR A 37 -24.06 29.03 -22.65
N ASN A 38 -23.32 28.35 -23.52
CA ASN A 38 -22.01 27.72 -23.34
C ASN A 38 -21.79 26.67 -22.24
N THR A 39 -20.85 25.79 -22.56
CA THR A 39 -20.32 24.70 -21.75
C THR A 39 -19.50 25.22 -20.57
N ASP A 40 -20.08 25.26 -19.37
CA ASP A 40 -19.30 25.37 -18.14
C ASP A 40 -18.57 24.04 -17.89
N SER A 41 -17.26 24.05 -18.08
CA SER A 41 -16.38 22.93 -17.76
C SER A 41 -16.29 22.78 -16.24
N PHE A 42 -17.01 21.80 -15.68
CA PHE A 42 -16.86 21.39 -14.28
C PHE A 42 -15.42 20.98 -13.99
N ASN A 43 -14.64 21.91 -13.45
CA ASN A 43 -13.24 21.73 -13.12
C ASN A 43 -13.12 21.00 -11.77
N TYR A 44 -13.50 19.72 -11.76
CA TYR A 44 -13.31 18.83 -10.62
C TYR A 44 -11.83 18.85 -10.20
N PRO A 45 -11.52 18.99 -8.90
CA PRO A 45 -10.15 19.08 -8.44
C PRO A 45 -9.37 17.83 -8.85
N ILE A 46 -8.20 18.04 -9.46
CA ILE A 46 -7.34 16.95 -9.93
C ILE A 46 -6.91 16.13 -8.72
N LEU A 47 -7.34 14.87 -8.67
CA LEU A 47 -6.89 13.90 -7.67
C LEU A 47 -5.41 13.64 -7.90
N HIS A 48 -4.56 14.24 -7.07
CA HIS A 48 -3.15 13.87 -6.98
C HIS A 48 -3.07 12.38 -6.60
N ARG A 49 -2.21 11.63 -7.31
CA ARG A 49 -2.18 10.16 -7.25
C ARG A 49 -1.96 9.64 -5.82
N ALA A 50 -2.65 8.54 -5.52
CA ALA A 50 -2.60 7.78 -4.27
C ALA A 50 -3.12 8.46 -2.99
N LEU A 51 -3.79 7.66 -2.16
CA LEU A 51 -4.48 8.00 -0.90
C LEU A 51 -3.67 8.89 0.07
N SER A 52 -2.35 8.83 0.01
CA SER A 52 -1.43 9.53 0.92
C SER A 52 -1.02 10.94 0.50
N THR A 53 -1.46 11.42 -0.68
CA THR A 53 -1.06 12.75 -1.21
C THR A 53 -2.18 13.80 -1.15
N VAL A 54 -3.39 13.42 -0.76
CA VAL A 54 -4.54 14.32 -0.58
C VAL A 54 -4.23 15.32 0.54
N SER A 55 -3.94 16.56 0.16
CA SER A 55 -3.42 17.62 1.05
C SER A 55 -4.30 17.88 2.29
N ALA A 56 -5.63 17.81 2.14
CA ALA A 56 -6.58 17.97 3.24
C ALA A 56 -6.30 17.03 4.43
N ASN A 57 -5.93 15.77 4.15
CA ASN A 57 -5.74 14.74 5.18
C ASN A 57 -4.27 14.57 5.61
N GLN A 58 -3.35 15.40 5.10
CA GLN A 58 -1.90 15.22 5.32
C GLN A 58 -1.51 15.24 6.80
N SER A 59 -2.19 16.07 7.61
CA SER A 59 -2.01 16.14 9.06
C SER A 59 -2.49 14.86 9.77
N LEU A 60 -3.68 14.37 9.43
CA LEU A 60 -4.25 13.12 9.97
C LEU A 60 -3.34 11.92 9.67
N VAL A 61 -2.90 11.79 8.42
CA VAL A 61 -2.01 10.70 7.99
C VAL A 61 -0.62 10.82 8.63
N HIS A 62 -0.08 12.04 8.80
CA HIS A 62 1.17 12.24 9.54
C HIS A 62 1.03 11.84 11.02
N ASN A 63 -0.06 12.22 11.68
CA ASN A 63 -0.34 11.85 13.05
C ASN A 63 -0.46 10.32 13.22
N GLN A 64 -1.17 9.63 12.32
CA GLN A 64 -1.29 8.16 12.39
C GLN A 64 0.06 7.45 12.15
N ARG A 65 0.89 7.95 11.23
CA ARG A 65 2.29 7.46 11.08
C ARG A 65 3.09 7.63 12.38
N ASN A 66 2.93 8.76 13.07
CA ASN A 66 3.62 9.05 14.34
C ASN A 66 3.09 8.23 15.53
N VAL A 67 1.88 7.69 15.45
CA VAL A 67 1.36 6.68 16.38
C VAL A 67 1.96 5.31 16.05
N LEU A 68 1.81 4.85 14.81
CA LEU A 68 2.34 3.57 14.33
C LEU A 68 3.86 3.43 14.61
N ALA A 69 4.63 4.50 14.44
CA ALA A 69 6.06 4.56 14.74
C ALA A 69 6.42 4.23 16.20
N LYS A 70 5.49 4.42 17.15
CA LYS A 70 5.68 4.12 18.59
C LYS A 70 5.17 2.73 18.97
N ASN A 71 4.33 2.12 18.13
CA ASN A 71 3.70 0.84 18.40
C ASN A 71 4.59 -0.34 17.98
N PHE A 72 5.49 -0.15 17.01
CA PHE A 72 6.58 -1.09 16.73
C PHE A 72 7.58 -1.14 17.90
N ARG A 73 7.59 -2.25 18.64
CA ARG A 73 8.43 -2.47 19.83
C ARG A 73 8.74 -3.94 20.06
N ARG A 74 9.84 -4.23 20.78
CA ARG A 74 9.97 -5.50 21.53
C ARG A 74 9.00 -5.44 22.71
N ILE A 75 8.27 -6.51 23.01
CA ILE A 75 7.31 -6.53 24.14
C ILE A 75 8.00 -7.05 25.42
N SER A 76 8.96 -7.96 25.28
CA SER A 76 9.90 -8.38 26.31
C SER A 76 11.33 -7.98 25.95
N ILE A 77 12.19 -7.79 26.96
CA ILE A 77 13.64 -7.63 26.77
C ILE A 77 14.30 -8.86 26.11
N ASN A 78 13.62 -10.00 26.16
CA ASN A 78 14.06 -11.26 25.54
C ASN A 78 13.52 -11.48 24.11
N ASP A 79 12.62 -10.61 23.60
CA ASP A 79 12.05 -10.77 22.27
C ASP A 79 13.09 -10.42 21.18
N GLU A 80 13.37 -11.36 20.28
CA GLU A 80 14.29 -11.15 19.16
C GLU A 80 13.66 -10.35 18.00
N ILE A 81 12.41 -9.89 18.13
CA ILE A 81 11.62 -9.32 17.03
C ILE A 81 10.91 -8.05 17.48
N VAL A 82 11.03 -7.00 16.67
CA VAL A 82 10.24 -5.77 16.83
C VAL A 82 8.87 -5.99 16.21
N THR A 83 7.80 -5.76 16.96
CA THR A 83 6.42 -6.05 16.53
C THR A 83 5.44 -4.96 16.89
N ILE A 84 4.34 -4.83 16.15
CA ILE A 84 3.18 -4.03 16.56
C ILE A 84 2.40 -4.68 17.71
N ASP A 85 1.49 -3.91 18.33
CA ASP A 85 0.52 -4.46 19.27
C ASP A 85 -0.50 -5.36 18.55
N HIS A 86 -1.14 -6.30 19.25
CA HIS A 86 -2.22 -7.10 18.66
C HIS A 86 -3.34 -6.19 18.15
N ASN A 87 -3.65 -5.12 18.89
CA ASN A 87 -4.69 -4.16 18.57
C ASN A 87 -4.49 -3.42 17.24
N ASP A 88 -3.26 -3.34 16.75
CA ASP A 88 -2.88 -2.71 15.47
C ASP A 88 -2.88 -3.72 14.32
N ALA A 89 -2.61 -5.01 14.61
CA ALA A 89 -2.64 -6.11 13.63
C ALA A 89 -4.06 -6.38 13.10
N ASP A 90 -5.08 -6.08 13.90
CA ASP A 90 -6.51 -6.22 13.56
C ASP A 90 -6.96 -5.23 12.45
N ALA A 91 -6.20 -4.14 12.22
CA ALA A 91 -6.55 -3.09 11.27
C ALA A 91 -6.52 -3.59 9.82
N SER A 92 -7.58 -3.33 9.05
CA SER A 92 -7.64 -3.64 7.62
C SER A 92 -8.32 -2.52 6.85
N PHE A 93 -7.70 -2.10 5.74
CA PHE A 93 -8.26 -1.10 4.83
C PHE A 93 -9.14 -1.75 3.77
N LEU A 94 -10.26 -1.08 3.45
CA LEU A 94 -11.17 -1.42 2.34
C LEU A 94 -11.33 -0.18 1.46
N LEU A 95 -11.47 -0.37 0.15
CA LEU A 95 -12.00 0.69 -0.70
C LEU A 95 -13.48 0.93 -0.32
N PRO A 96 -13.93 2.20 -0.21
CA PRO A 96 -15.35 2.49 -0.01
C PRO A 96 -16.14 1.98 -1.22
N ASN A 97 -17.46 1.78 -1.08
CA ASN A 97 -18.28 1.34 -2.20
C ASN A 97 -18.34 2.40 -3.33
N LEU A 98 -17.49 2.25 -4.34
CA LEU A 98 -17.42 3.16 -5.49
C LEU A 98 -18.54 2.92 -6.51
N TYR A 99 -19.31 1.82 -6.42
CA TYR A 99 -20.41 1.54 -7.36
C TYR A 99 -21.59 2.50 -7.24
N GLU A 100 -21.66 3.28 -6.16
CA GLU A 100 -22.68 4.34 -5.99
C GLU A 100 -22.30 5.65 -6.70
N LEU A 101 -21.09 5.75 -7.26
CA LEU A 101 -20.63 6.89 -8.06
C LEU A 101 -21.02 6.71 -9.55
N PRO A 102 -21.34 7.81 -10.25
CA PRO A 102 -21.49 7.83 -11.72
C PRO A 102 -20.31 7.19 -12.44
N ASP A 103 -20.56 6.50 -13.56
CA ASP A 103 -19.56 5.66 -14.24
C ASP A 103 -18.28 6.42 -14.63
N ASP A 104 -18.39 7.67 -15.07
CA ASP A 104 -17.25 8.52 -15.46
C ASP A 104 -16.41 8.95 -14.25
N ILE A 105 -17.05 9.31 -13.14
CA ILE A 105 -16.39 9.63 -11.86
C ILE A 105 -15.76 8.35 -11.28
N ARG A 106 -16.47 7.22 -11.26
CA ARG A 106 -15.98 5.93 -10.76
C ARG A 106 -14.74 5.49 -11.52
N THR A 107 -14.73 5.63 -12.85
CA THR A 107 -13.57 5.30 -13.68
C THR A 107 -12.36 6.19 -13.32
N ARG A 108 -12.54 7.52 -13.28
CA ARG A 108 -11.45 8.45 -12.90
C ARG A 108 -10.91 8.20 -11.48
N VAL A 109 -11.78 7.86 -10.53
CA VAL A 109 -11.38 7.53 -9.16
C VAL A 109 -10.56 6.23 -9.16
N LEU A 110 -11.02 5.18 -9.85
CA LEU A 110 -10.26 3.93 -10.00
C LEU A 110 -8.91 4.17 -10.67
N ASP A 111 -8.84 4.90 -11.78
CA ASP A 111 -7.57 5.24 -12.47
C ASP A 111 -6.58 6.05 -11.59
N SER A 112 -7.09 6.77 -10.57
CA SER A 112 -6.27 7.55 -9.63
C SER A 112 -5.79 6.76 -8.40
N LEU A 113 -6.35 5.56 -8.18
CA LEU A 113 -6.13 4.73 -6.98
C LEU A 113 -5.60 3.32 -7.28
N VAL A 114 -5.95 2.74 -8.42
CA VAL A 114 -5.70 1.34 -8.78
C VAL A 114 -4.55 1.25 -9.77
N ASP A 115 -3.64 0.30 -9.51
CA ASP A 115 -2.58 -0.11 -10.42
C ASP A 115 -3.19 -0.99 -11.52
N THR A 116 -3.75 -0.33 -12.54
CA THR A 116 -4.46 -0.97 -13.65
C THR A 116 -3.55 -1.88 -14.48
N THR A 117 -2.24 -1.59 -14.55
CA THR A 117 -1.24 -2.45 -15.18
C THR A 117 -1.10 -3.76 -14.42
N THR A 118 -0.72 -3.73 -13.13
CA THR A 118 -0.59 -4.93 -12.29
C THR A 118 -1.90 -5.72 -12.21
N MET A 119 -3.05 -5.03 -12.20
CA MET A 119 -4.36 -5.70 -12.26
C MET A 119 -4.53 -6.46 -13.57
N ALA A 120 -4.24 -5.85 -14.72
CA ALA A 120 -4.38 -6.49 -16.03
C ALA A 120 -3.45 -7.70 -16.16
N THR A 121 -2.14 -7.55 -15.88
CA THR A 121 -1.15 -8.64 -15.97
C THR A 121 -1.59 -9.85 -15.16
N LEU A 122 -2.00 -9.64 -13.90
CA LEU A 122 -2.34 -10.74 -12.99
C LEU A 122 -3.75 -11.32 -13.24
N GLU A 123 -4.70 -10.56 -13.78
CA GLU A 123 -6.00 -11.10 -14.21
C GLU A 123 -5.90 -11.91 -15.51
N GLU A 124 -5.06 -11.48 -16.47
CA GLU A 124 -4.79 -12.18 -17.73
C GLU A 124 -4.05 -13.51 -17.49
N THR A 125 -2.94 -13.47 -16.73
CA THR A 125 -2.17 -14.66 -16.31
C THR A 125 -2.91 -15.57 -15.31
N ARG A 126 -4.18 -15.26 -14.99
CA ARG A 126 -5.06 -16.01 -14.08
C ARG A 126 -4.53 -16.16 -12.65
N ARG A 127 -3.71 -15.22 -12.19
CA ARG A 127 -3.14 -15.19 -10.83
C ARG A 127 -4.07 -14.47 -9.86
N LEU A 128 -4.67 -13.37 -10.29
CA LEU A 128 -5.58 -12.51 -9.54
C LEU A 128 -7.03 -12.65 -10.04
N ASN A 129 -8.01 -12.52 -9.14
CA ASN A 129 -9.45 -12.43 -9.40
C ASN A 129 -10.12 -13.52 -10.29
N TRP A 130 -9.40 -14.58 -10.66
CA TRP A 130 -9.93 -15.71 -11.43
C TRP A 130 -11.13 -16.40 -10.77
N TRP A 131 -11.31 -16.21 -9.45
CA TRP A 131 -12.44 -16.69 -8.66
C TRP A 131 -13.75 -15.97 -8.95
N VAL A 132 -13.71 -14.68 -9.32
CA VAL A 132 -14.90 -13.82 -9.49
C VAL A 132 -15.86 -14.42 -10.53
N ASN A 133 -15.32 -14.84 -11.68
CA ASN A 133 -16.11 -15.43 -12.76
C ASN A 133 -16.59 -16.87 -12.47
N LYS A 134 -16.13 -17.49 -11.38
CA LYS A 134 -16.54 -18.85 -10.95
C LYS A 134 -17.70 -18.85 -9.94
N LYS A 135 -18.30 -17.68 -9.67
CA LYS A 135 -19.37 -17.49 -8.67
C LYS A 135 -18.98 -17.92 -7.25
N LEU A 136 -17.68 -17.87 -6.93
CA LEU A 136 -17.20 -18.04 -5.56
C LEU A 136 -17.53 -16.78 -4.75
N THR A 137 -17.77 -16.92 -3.45
CA THR A 137 -18.15 -15.84 -2.52
C THR A 137 -17.02 -14.84 -2.21
N CYS A 138 -15.86 -14.96 -2.87
CA CYS A 138 -14.70 -14.11 -2.69
C CYS A 138 -14.84 -12.80 -3.49
N SER A 139 -14.72 -11.65 -2.82
CA SER A 139 -14.70 -10.33 -3.45
C SER A 139 -13.63 -10.21 -4.55
N LYS A 140 -13.87 -9.32 -5.53
CA LYS A 140 -12.78 -8.79 -6.37
C LYS A 140 -11.82 -7.98 -5.49
N LEU A 141 -10.52 -8.20 -5.67
CA LEU A 141 -9.44 -7.43 -5.07
C LEU A 141 -8.89 -6.42 -6.08
N TYR A 142 -8.50 -5.25 -5.59
CA TYR A 142 -7.96 -4.14 -6.37
C TYR A 142 -6.54 -3.84 -5.89
N PRO A 143 -5.51 -3.88 -6.77
CA PRO A 143 -4.15 -3.48 -6.40
C PRO A 143 -4.07 -1.95 -6.32
N LEU A 144 -3.70 -1.40 -5.16
CA LEU A 144 -3.56 0.06 -4.99
C LEU A 144 -2.21 0.56 -5.50
N LEU A 145 -2.24 1.71 -6.20
CA LEU A 145 -1.06 2.44 -6.64
C LEU A 145 -0.12 2.73 -5.46
N THR A 146 1.09 2.18 -5.57
CA THR A 146 2.10 2.22 -4.51
C THR A 146 3.34 2.98 -5.01
N ASN A 147 4.04 3.69 -4.12
CA ASN A 147 5.23 4.46 -4.50
C ASN A 147 6.43 3.53 -4.82
N GLY A 148 6.96 3.65 -6.05
CA GLY A 148 8.15 2.94 -6.52
C GLY A 148 9.46 3.65 -6.16
N ASP A 149 9.79 3.71 -4.87
CA ASP A 149 11.06 4.28 -4.37
C ASP A 149 12.01 3.23 -3.74
N GLY A 150 11.67 1.94 -3.84
CA GLY A 150 12.36 0.83 -3.15
C GLY A 150 11.71 0.45 -1.81
N ASN A 151 10.77 1.25 -1.28
CA ASN A 151 10.01 0.90 -0.08
C ASN A 151 8.64 0.26 -0.38
N CYS A 152 8.39 -0.17 -1.63
CA CYS A 152 7.09 -0.62 -2.13
C CYS A 152 6.44 -1.74 -1.29
N LEU A 153 7.18 -2.77 -0.86
CA LEU A 153 6.66 -3.85 0.01
C LEU A 153 6.02 -3.29 1.30
N LEU A 154 6.68 -2.31 1.90
CA LEU A 154 6.28 -1.72 3.18
C LEU A 154 5.19 -0.67 2.99
N HIS A 155 5.25 0.09 1.90
CA HIS A 155 4.17 0.95 1.46
C HIS A 155 2.87 0.17 1.17
N ALA A 156 2.93 -0.93 0.42
CA ALA A 156 1.78 -1.77 0.10
C ALA A 156 1.19 -2.45 1.35
N THR A 157 2.03 -2.94 2.26
CA THR A 157 1.57 -3.51 3.53
C THR A 157 0.90 -2.43 4.41
N SER A 158 1.48 -1.23 4.48
CA SER A 158 0.93 -0.09 5.23
C SER A 158 -0.40 0.40 4.63
N LEU A 159 -0.53 0.40 3.30
CA LEU A 159 -1.77 0.70 2.58
C LEU A 159 -2.86 -0.34 2.89
N ALA A 160 -2.55 -1.63 2.85
CA ALA A 160 -3.51 -2.71 3.09
C ALA A 160 -4.04 -2.76 4.54
N MET A 161 -3.25 -2.31 5.52
CA MET A 161 -3.65 -2.29 6.94
C MET A 161 -4.30 -0.96 7.34
N TRP A 162 -3.70 0.18 6.96
CA TRP A 162 -4.07 1.51 7.50
C TRP A 162 -4.36 2.58 6.43
N GLY A 163 -4.33 2.23 5.14
CA GLY A 163 -4.69 3.14 4.04
C GLY A 163 -3.63 4.20 3.68
N PHE A 164 -2.41 4.11 4.20
CA PHE A 164 -1.33 5.07 3.90
C PHE A 164 0.04 4.42 3.62
N HIS A 165 0.92 5.17 2.97
CA HIS A 165 2.31 4.77 2.70
C HIS A 165 3.21 4.90 3.96
N ASP A 166 4.14 3.97 4.18
CA ASP A 166 5.23 4.05 5.17
C ASP A 166 6.30 5.13 4.83
N HIS A 167 5.92 6.41 4.74
CA HIS A 167 6.86 7.51 4.49
C HIS A 167 7.69 7.92 5.72
N SER A 168 7.34 7.46 6.92
CA SER A 168 8.16 7.63 8.13
C SER A 168 9.27 6.58 8.26
N LEU A 169 9.30 5.59 7.34
CA LEU A 169 10.19 4.42 7.37
C LEU A 169 10.05 3.60 8.66
N SER A 170 8.88 3.65 9.30
CA SER A 170 8.62 3.02 10.59
C SER A 170 8.65 1.51 10.47
N MET A 171 8.05 0.98 9.39
CA MET A 171 8.09 -0.46 9.09
C MET A 171 9.50 -0.88 8.66
N ARG A 172 10.20 -0.05 7.85
CA ARG A 172 11.57 -0.34 7.42
C ARG A 172 12.54 -0.42 8.58
N LYS A 173 12.46 0.51 9.54
CA LYS A 173 13.27 0.53 10.76
C LYS A 173 13.00 -0.70 11.64
N ALA A 174 11.73 -1.04 11.88
CA ALA A 174 11.37 -2.21 12.69
C ALA A 174 11.83 -3.55 12.07
N LEU A 175 11.74 -3.67 10.75
CA LEU A 175 12.21 -4.82 9.98
C LEU A 175 13.74 -4.93 10.03
N ASN A 176 14.45 -3.83 9.76
CA ASN A 176 15.91 -3.75 9.85
C ASN A 176 16.44 -4.07 11.25
N GLU A 177 15.85 -3.47 12.28
CA GLU A 177 16.21 -3.69 13.69
C GLU A 177 15.95 -5.14 14.13
N THR A 178 14.94 -5.80 13.56
CA THR A 178 14.67 -7.22 13.77
C THR A 178 15.77 -8.10 13.17
N MET A 179 16.20 -7.81 11.93
CA MET A 179 17.21 -8.62 11.23
C MET A 179 18.63 -8.42 11.80
N ILE A 180 18.96 -7.21 12.26
CA ILE A 180 20.28 -6.86 12.86
C ILE A 180 20.47 -7.43 14.28
N THR A 181 19.49 -8.18 14.84
CA THR A 181 19.57 -8.69 16.22
C THR A 181 20.82 -9.55 16.48
N SER A 182 21.50 -9.23 17.59
CA SER A 182 22.91 -9.54 17.82
C SER A 182 23.25 -10.99 18.21
N LYS A 183 22.30 -11.94 18.10
CA LYS A 183 22.57 -13.35 18.37
C LYS A 183 23.02 -14.07 17.09
N PRO A 184 24.27 -14.57 17.00
CA PRO A 184 24.68 -15.38 15.86
C PRO A 184 23.80 -16.63 15.77
N ASN A 185 23.43 -17.02 14.54
CA ASN A 185 22.53 -18.13 14.26
C ASN A 185 21.14 -18.02 14.93
N ASN A 186 20.55 -16.81 14.99
CA ASN A 186 19.15 -16.60 15.41
C ASN A 186 18.15 -17.40 14.54
N SER A 187 16.88 -17.50 14.96
CA SER A 187 15.88 -18.31 14.25
C SER A 187 15.63 -17.87 12.80
N LEU A 188 15.67 -16.56 12.56
CA LEU A 188 15.53 -15.95 11.24
C LEU A 188 16.63 -16.44 10.28
N TYR A 189 17.91 -16.31 10.67
CA TYR A 189 19.05 -16.81 9.90
C TYR A 189 18.94 -18.32 9.63
N ARG A 190 18.57 -19.13 10.63
CA ARG A 190 18.42 -20.58 10.46
C ARG A 190 17.34 -20.95 9.44
N ARG A 191 16.22 -20.20 9.37
CA ARG A 191 15.17 -20.43 8.36
C ARG A 191 15.59 -19.98 6.96
N TRP A 192 16.15 -18.78 6.84
CA TRP A 192 16.68 -18.30 5.56
C TRP A 192 17.72 -19.27 5.00
N ARG A 193 18.75 -19.60 5.79
CA ARG A 193 19.82 -20.51 5.37
C ARG A 193 19.29 -21.90 4.99
N TRP A 194 18.26 -22.41 5.67
CA TRP A 194 17.61 -23.66 5.28
C TRP A 194 16.88 -23.55 3.93
N ALA A 195 16.06 -22.51 3.74
CA ALA A 195 15.33 -22.30 2.49
C ALA A 195 16.29 -22.09 1.30
N GLN A 196 17.30 -21.24 1.48
CA GLN A 196 18.38 -21.00 0.52
C GLN A 196 19.16 -22.29 0.21
N SER A 197 19.43 -23.14 1.21
CA SER A 197 20.07 -24.45 0.99
C SER A 197 19.21 -25.38 0.12
N VAL A 198 17.89 -25.36 0.28
CA VAL A 198 16.96 -26.13 -0.56
C VAL A 198 16.91 -25.59 -1.99
N GLN A 199 17.02 -24.27 -2.17
CA GLN A 199 17.11 -23.63 -3.49
C GLN A 199 18.45 -23.94 -4.17
N ASN A 200 19.57 -23.64 -3.52
CA ASN A 200 20.94 -23.85 -4.02
C ASN A 200 21.19 -25.30 -4.45
N LYS A 201 20.67 -26.28 -3.68
CA LYS A 201 20.76 -27.71 -4.01
C LYS A 201 20.13 -28.09 -5.35
N LYS A 202 19.11 -27.35 -5.84
CA LYS A 202 18.51 -27.58 -7.18
C LYS A 202 19.52 -27.33 -8.31
N TYR A 203 20.51 -26.48 -8.06
CA TYR A 203 21.54 -26.05 -9.02
C TYR A 203 22.92 -26.64 -8.70
N GLY A 204 23.02 -27.57 -7.74
CA GLY A 204 24.29 -28.16 -7.30
C GLY A 204 25.18 -27.22 -6.47
N LEU A 205 24.69 -26.03 -6.12
CA LEU A 205 25.44 -25.00 -5.39
C LEU A 205 25.52 -25.32 -3.90
N VAL A 206 26.70 -25.16 -3.29
CA VAL A 206 26.95 -25.33 -1.85
C VAL A 206 27.86 -24.19 -1.38
N PHE A 207 27.33 -23.30 -0.55
CA PHE A 207 28.08 -22.20 0.04
C PHE A 207 28.92 -22.66 1.24
N SER A 208 30.13 -22.11 1.34
CA SER A 208 30.97 -22.09 2.54
C SER A 208 30.37 -21.20 3.63
N GLU A 209 30.85 -21.33 4.87
CA GLU A 209 30.46 -20.43 5.98
C GLU A 209 30.77 -18.96 5.68
N GLN A 210 31.77 -18.64 4.85
CA GLN A 210 32.07 -17.25 4.49
C GLN A 210 30.99 -16.67 3.57
N GLU A 211 30.62 -17.40 2.51
CA GLU A 211 29.54 -17.01 1.60
C GLU A 211 28.21 -16.90 2.36
N TRP A 212 27.88 -17.85 3.25
CA TRP A 212 26.71 -17.75 4.13
C TRP A 212 26.68 -16.49 5.01
N ASN A 213 27.85 -16.01 5.44
CA ASN A 213 27.96 -14.79 6.23
C ASN A 213 27.87 -13.52 5.35
N ASP A 214 28.39 -13.55 4.13
CA ASP A 214 28.39 -12.39 3.23
C ASP A 214 27.03 -12.18 2.54
N GLU A 215 26.35 -13.24 2.13
CA GLU A 215 24.96 -13.19 1.65
C GLU A 215 24.00 -12.68 2.76
N TRP A 216 24.19 -13.12 4.01
CA TRP A 216 23.41 -12.59 5.14
C TRP A 216 23.67 -11.09 5.37
N LYS A 217 24.92 -10.62 5.29
CA LYS A 217 25.24 -9.17 5.33
C LYS A 217 24.57 -8.42 4.16
N GLY A 218 24.44 -9.06 3.00
CA GLY A 218 23.67 -8.59 1.86
C GLY A 218 22.23 -8.26 2.25
N LEU A 219 21.49 -9.24 2.78
CA LEU A 219 20.13 -9.07 3.30
C LEU A 219 20.03 -7.97 4.37
N LEU A 220 20.95 -7.97 5.35
CA LEU A 220 20.98 -6.92 6.39
C LEU A 220 21.11 -5.52 5.77
N ARG A 221 21.95 -5.36 4.75
CA ARG A 221 22.13 -4.08 4.02
C ARG A 221 20.86 -3.68 3.26
N LEU A 222 20.22 -4.60 2.53
CA LEU A 222 18.99 -4.31 1.77
C LEU A 222 17.84 -3.81 2.67
N SER A 223 17.75 -4.34 3.88
CA SER A 223 16.75 -3.91 4.87
C SER A 223 16.94 -2.48 5.41
N SER A 224 18.12 -1.88 5.25
CA SER A 224 18.51 -0.58 5.85
C SER A 224 17.51 0.54 5.56
N ALA A 225 17.31 1.44 6.54
CA ALA A 225 16.53 2.67 6.39
C ALA A 225 17.32 3.83 5.76
N GLU A 226 18.59 3.62 5.40
CA GLU A 226 19.42 4.62 4.73
C GLU A 226 19.05 4.74 3.24
N PRO A 227 18.93 5.96 2.69
CA PRO A 227 18.77 6.15 1.25
C PRO A 227 20.01 5.68 0.47
N ARG A 228 19.78 5.05 -0.69
CA ARG A 228 20.82 4.78 -1.68
C ARG A 228 21.56 6.07 -2.01
N VAL A 229 22.87 6.07 -1.79
CA VAL A 229 23.75 7.16 -2.21
C VAL A 229 23.79 7.16 -3.73
N SER A 230 23.06 8.11 -4.33
CA SER A 230 23.23 8.41 -5.76
C SER A 230 24.69 8.78 -5.99
N GLN A 231 25.42 7.92 -6.71
CA GLN A 231 26.75 8.24 -7.18
C GLN A 231 26.65 9.34 -8.24
N LYS A 232 26.60 10.60 -7.77
CA LYS A 232 27.08 11.73 -8.55
C LYS A 232 28.49 11.35 -9.01
N SER A 233 28.71 11.31 -10.32
CA SER A 233 29.99 10.96 -10.93
C SER A 233 31.06 11.94 -10.44
N SER A 234 31.78 11.58 -9.38
CA SER A 234 32.85 12.37 -8.79
C SER A 234 34.11 12.25 -9.63
N SER A 235 34.03 12.75 -10.87
CA SER A 235 35.14 12.95 -11.80
C SER A 235 36.04 14.10 -11.34
N ASN A 236 36.56 13.97 -10.12
CA ASN A 236 37.60 14.80 -9.50
C ASN A 236 38.74 13.85 -9.06
N SER A 237 39.33 13.18 -10.03
CA SER A 237 40.57 12.44 -9.85
C SER A 237 41.71 13.43 -9.60
N ASN A 238 42.02 13.69 -8.33
CA ASN A 238 43.19 14.46 -7.92
C ASN A 238 44.46 13.76 -8.44
N LYS A 239 45.01 14.25 -9.56
CA LYS A 239 46.34 13.85 -10.03
C LYS A 239 47.40 14.44 -9.10
N ASN A 240 48.33 13.59 -8.67
CA ASN A 240 49.65 13.98 -8.20
C ASN A 240 50.64 12.82 -8.47
N SER A 241 51.94 13.11 -8.34
CA SER A 241 53.10 12.23 -8.60
C SER A 241 53.19 11.60 -10.01
N SER A 242 53.88 12.33 -10.89
CA SER A 242 55.06 11.87 -11.68
C SER A 242 55.02 10.55 -12.47
N ASP A 243 55.09 10.68 -13.80
CA ASP A 243 56.32 10.32 -14.54
C ASP A 243 56.41 11.10 -15.89
N PRO A 244 57.60 11.27 -16.51
CA PRO A 244 57.78 12.04 -17.76
C PRO A 244 57.88 11.17 -19.03
N ASN A 245 57.78 11.82 -20.20
CA ASN A 245 58.01 11.30 -21.55
C ASN A 245 57.07 10.16 -22.04
N VAL A 246 56.14 10.49 -22.95
CA VAL A 246 56.16 10.06 -24.37
C VAL A 246 55.44 11.16 -25.17
N SER A 247 55.87 11.41 -26.40
CA SER A 247 55.32 12.44 -27.30
C SER A 247 54.50 11.82 -28.46
N ASN A 248 53.89 12.71 -29.26
CA ASN A 248 53.41 12.53 -30.63
C ASN A 248 51.96 12.03 -30.88
N ASP A 249 51.22 12.95 -31.52
CA ASP A 249 50.51 12.78 -32.81
C ASP A 249 49.11 12.13 -32.91
N GLU A 250 48.14 13.05 -32.97
CA GLU A 250 47.27 13.27 -34.14
C GLU A 250 45.94 12.49 -34.39
N ILE A 251 44.92 13.32 -34.65
CA ILE A 251 43.90 13.23 -35.72
C ILE A 251 42.54 12.52 -35.48
N ASN A 252 41.52 13.27 -35.93
CA ASN A 252 40.09 12.99 -36.14
C ASN A 252 39.21 12.55 -34.94
N ARG A 253 38.18 13.28 -34.47
CA ARG A 253 37.22 14.27 -35.05
C ARG A 253 36.07 13.63 -35.87
N TYR A 254 34.93 13.42 -35.23
CA TYR A 254 33.63 13.65 -35.88
C TYR A 254 32.59 14.28 -34.93
N LYS A 255 31.80 15.20 -35.49
CA LYS A 255 30.60 15.85 -34.96
C LYS A 255 29.36 15.01 -35.34
N SER A 256 28.13 15.21 -34.88
CA SER A 256 27.50 15.93 -33.75
C SER A 256 25.98 15.81 -33.95
N SER A 257 25.17 15.71 -32.91
CA SER A 257 23.78 16.22 -32.96
C SER A 257 23.26 16.53 -31.56
N GLN A 258 22.54 17.65 -31.45
CA GLN A 258 21.84 18.12 -30.26
C GLN A 258 20.35 18.19 -30.57
N THR A 259 19.49 17.99 -29.57
CA THR A 259 18.30 18.83 -29.26
C THR A 259 17.55 18.21 -28.07
N GLY A 260 16.95 18.98 -27.16
CA GLY A 260 16.98 20.44 -26.99
C GLY A 260 16.56 20.82 -25.57
N THR A 261 16.91 22.03 -25.14
CA THR A 261 16.47 22.62 -23.86
C THR A 261 15.20 23.46 -24.04
N PRO A 262 14.47 23.70 -22.95
CA PRO A 262 13.85 25.01 -22.72
C PRO A 262 14.59 25.76 -21.59
N THR A 263 14.66 27.07 -21.72
CA THR A 263 15.29 27.99 -20.75
C THR A 263 14.36 28.31 -19.58
N SER A 264 14.94 28.64 -18.42
CA SER A 264 14.26 29.34 -17.33
C SER A 264 15.15 30.48 -16.83
N THR A 265 14.57 31.67 -16.72
CA THR A 265 15.30 32.92 -16.44
C THR A 265 15.48 33.13 -14.94
N GLY A 266 16.60 33.73 -14.52
CA GLY A 266 16.91 33.93 -13.10
C GLY A 266 15.95 34.89 -12.38
N GLY A 267 15.44 34.47 -11.21
CA GLY A 267 14.67 35.29 -10.28
C GLY A 267 15.04 34.96 -8.83
N SER A 268 15.76 35.86 -8.16
CA SER A 268 16.32 35.61 -6.84
C SER A 268 15.29 35.66 -5.71
N THR A 269 14.78 34.52 -5.28
CA THR A 269 14.04 34.38 -4.01
C THR A 269 14.65 33.29 -3.14
N LYS A 270 14.78 33.55 -1.83
CA LYS A 270 15.25 32.55 -0.85
C LYS A 270 14.06 31.67 -0.44
N SER A 271 13.92 30.50 -1.07
CA SER A 271 12.90 29.50 -0.72
C SER A 271 13.48 28.09 -0.68
N SER A 272 13.09 27.34 0.36
CA SER A 272 13.17 25.87 0.54
C SER A 272 14.10 25.06 -0.39
N SER A 273 15.08 24.37 0.20
CA SER A 273 15.85 23.32 -0.46
C SER A 273 14.94 22.33 -1.20
N PRO A 274 15.24 21.96 -2.45
CA PRO A 274 14.45 20.98 -3.18
C PRO A 274 14.47 19.65 -2.42
N SER A 275 13.30 19.05 -2.20
CA SER A 275 13.16 17.75 -1.56
C SER A 275 13.77 16.66 -2.43
N THR A 276 15.01 16.27 -2.10
CA THR A 276 15.70 15.18 -2.78
C THR A 276 14.91 13.90 -2.59
N ARG A 277 14.26 13.41 -3.65
CA ARG A 277 13.51 12.14 -3.57
C ARG A 277 14.48 11.02 -3.22
N HIS A 278 14.39 10.53 -1.99
CA HIS A 278 15.18 9.41 -1.52
C HIS A 278 14.67 8.11 -2.14
N TYR A 279 15.61 7.23 -2.50
CA TYR A 279 15.35 5.87 -2.94
C TYR A 279 16.04 4.91 -1.98
N TYR A 280 15.44 3.78 -1.69
CA TYR A 280 15.94 2.74 -0.78
C TYR A 280 16.30 1.49 -1.57
N GLU A 281 17.02 0.56 -0.96
CA GLU A 281 17.27 -0.74 -1.58
C GLU A 281 15.99 -1.58 -1.68
N SER A 282 15.83 -2.33 -2.76
CA SER A 282 14.70 -3.25 -2.92
C SER A 282 14.77 -4.40 -1.92
N LEU A 283 13.61 -4.94 -1.53
CA LEU A 283 13.51 -6.02 -0.55
C LEU A 283 13.16 -7.36 -1.21
N GLU A 284 13.94 -8.39 -0.88
CA GLU A 284 13.81 -9.79 -1.34
C GLU A 284 12.82 -10.61 -0.51
N GLU A 285 12.50 -11.83 -0.97
CA GLU A 285 11.49 -12.75 -0.42
C GLU A 285 11.55 -12.88 1.12
N PHE A 286 12.74 -13.08 1.68
CA PHE A 286 12.91 -13.28 3.13
C PHE A 286 12.46 -12.07 3.97
N HIS A 287 12.52 -10.85 3.42
CA HIS A 287 12.01 -9.66 4.11
C HIS A 287 10.48 -9.68 4.22
N VAL A 288 9.75 -10.36 3.32
CA VAL A 288 8.30 -10.58 3.43
C VAL A 288 7.98 -11.50 4.60
N TYR A 289 8.79 -12.55 4.82
CA TYR A 289 8.71 -13.40 6.00
C TYR A 289 8.97 -12.63 7.30
N VAL A 290 10.05 -11.84 7.37
CA VAL A 290 10.36 -11.01 8.54
C VAL A 290 9.22 -10.01 8.80
N LEU A 291 8.70 -9.36 7.75
CA LEU A 291 7.60 -8.42 7.84
C LEU A 291 6.33 -9.05 8.41
N ALA A 292 5.95 -10.25 7.97
CA ALA A 292 4.78 -10.98 8.50
C ALA A 292 4.88 -11.16 10.03
N ASN A 293 6.09 -11.45 10.53
CA ASN A 293 6.36 -11.52 11.97
C ASN A 293 6.28 -10.12 12.64
N ASN A 294 6.82 -9.06 12.02
CA ASN A 294 6.72 -7.69 12.54
C ASN A 294 5.25 -7.22 12.68
N ILE A 295 4.37 -7.55 11.73
CA ILE A 295 2.94 -7.20 11.76
C ILE A 295 2.06 -8.26 12.46
N ARG A 296 2.65 -9.35 12.98
CA ARG A 296 1.95 -10.48 13.65
C ARG A 296 0.77 -11.04 12.85
N ARG A 297 0.91 -11.09 11.52
CA ARG A 297 -0.21 -11.36 10.60
C ARG A 297 0.30 -12.04 9.33
N PRO A 298 -0.38 -13.09 8.83
CA PRO A 298 -0.03 -13.71 7.57
C PRO A 298 0.00 -12.71 6.42
N ILE A 299 0.94 -12.85 5.49
CA ILE A 299 0.95 -12.12 4.22
C ILE A 299 0.76 -13.14 3.09
N VAL A 300 -0.12 -12.85 2.15
CA VAL A 300 -0.36 -13.66 0.95
C VAL A 300 -0.03 -12.80 -0.26
N VAL A 301 0.94 -13.25 -1.06
CA VAL A 301 1.43 -12.52 -2.24
C VAL A 301 0.97 -13.24 -3.51
N TYR A 302 0.28 -12.53 -4.39
CA TYR A 302 -0.09 -12.99 -5.72
C TYR A 302 0.87 -12.43 -6.76
N SER A 303 1.50 -13.30 -7.54
CA SER A 303 2.36 -12.96 -8.68
C SER A 303 2.17 -13.99 -9.81
N ASP A 304 2.74 -13.75 -10.99
CA ASP A 304 3.07 -14.87 -11.87
C ASP A 304 4.22 -15.69 -11.27
N THR A 305 4.44 -16.92 -11.73
CA THR A 305 5.50 -17.82 -11.22
C THR A 305 6.79 -17.76 -12.04
N ILE A 306 6.77 -17.10 -13.20
CA ILE A 306 7.86 -17.05 -14.17
C ILE A 306 7.94 -15.64 -14.76
N LEU A 307 9.12 -15.02 -14.70
CA LEU A 307 9.43 -13.78 -15.42
C LEU A 307 9.59 -14.08 -16.91
N ARG A 308 9.05 -13.22 -17.79
CA ARG A 308 9.03 -13.43 -19.24
C ARG A 308 9.65 -12.29 -20.03
N THR A 309 10.13 -12.60 -21.24
CA THR A 309 10.44 -11.60 -22.27
C THR A 309 9.15 -11.01 -22.86
N ASN A 310 9.28 -9.92 -23.64
CA ASN A 310 8.18 -9.36 -24.42
C ASN A 310 7.59 -10.39 -25.42
N ASP A 311 8.43 -11.33 -25.88
CA ASP A 311 8.07 -12.43 -26.78
C ASP A 311 7.47 -13.65 -26.04
N GLY A 312 7.30 -13.56 -24.72
CA GLY A 312 6.68 -14.57 -23.86
C GLY A 312 7.61 -15.69 -23.35
N GLU A 313 8.88 -15.68 -23.75
CA GLU A 313 9.89 -16.67 -23.36
C GLU A 313 10.17 -16.61 -21.85
N ALA A 314 10.37 -17.77 -21.20
CA ALA A 314 10.60 -17.87 -19.77
C ALA A 314 12.07 -17.55 -19.40
N ILE A 315 12.28 -16.52 -18.58
CA ILE A 315 13.61 -16.07 -18.14
C ILE A 315 14.01 -16.74 -16.82
N SER A 316 13.20 -16.60 -15.78
CA SER A 316 13.50 -17.08 -14.43
C SER A 316 12.22 -17.33 -13.62
N PRO A 317 12.26 -18.10 -12.52
CA PRO A 317 11.19 -18.11 -11.54
C PRO A 317 10.93 -16.72 -10.94
N ILE A 318 9.72 -16.51 -10.39
CA ILE A 318 9.39 -15.41 -9.49
C ILE A 318 9.09 -16.02 -8.13
N GLU A 319 9.89 -15.67 -7.12
CA GLU A 319 9.94 -16.40 -5.84
C GLU A 319 9.06 -15.76 -4.75
N PHE A 320 8.57 -14.54 -4.99
CA PHE A 320 7.69 -13.82 -4.05
C PHE A 320 6.28 -14.40 -3.89
N GLY A 321 5.76 -15.17 -4.86
CA GLY A 321 4.37 -15.66 -4.84
C GLY A 321 4.14 -16.78 -3.82
N GLY A 322 3.41 -16.51 -2.75
CA GLY A 322 3.26 -17.50 -1.66
C GLY A 322 2.49 -17.01 -0.43
N ILE A 323 2.63 -17.78 0.67
CA ILE A 323 2.00 -17.52 1.98
C ILE A 323 3.10 -17.43 3.04
N TYR A 324 3.23 -16.25 3.63
CA TYR A 324 4.21 -15.93 4.67
C TYR A 324 3.51 -15.91 6.03
N LEU A 325 3.85 -16.86 6.89
CA LEU A 325 3.26 -16.98 8.22
C LEU A 325 4.20 -16.38 9.29
N PRO A 326 3.66 -15.75 10.35
CA PRO A 326 4.45 -15.22 11.46
C PRO A 326 4.96 -16.34 12.40
N LEU A 327 5.79 -17.25 11.89
CA LEU A 327 6.19 -18.50 12.59
C LEU A 327 7.15 -18.32 13.77
N GLU A 328 7.59 -17.09 14.08
CA GLU A 328 8.33 -16.76 15.30
C GLU A 328 7.41 -16.28 16.43
N ILE A 329 6.15 -15.95 16.11
CA ILE A 329 5.16 -15.44 17.06
C ILE A 329 4.14 -16.55 17.34
N PRO A 330 3.82 -16.88 18.61
CA PRO A 330 2.79 -17.85 18.94
C PRO A 330 1.45 -17.54 18.25
N PRO A 331 0.77 -18.53 17.62
CA PRO A 331 -0.39 -18.26 16.77
C PRO A 331 -1.52 -17.50 17.46
N GLU A 332 -1.73 -17.72 18.76
CA GLU A 332 -2.74 -17.04 19.58
C GLU A 332 -2.47 -15.53 19.80
N LYS A 333 -1.28 -15.05 19.41
CA LYS A 333 -0.90 -13.62 19.42
C LYS A 333 -0.90 -12.99 18.02
N CYS A 334 -1.40 -13.72 17.02
CA CYS A 334 -1.37 -13.32 15.61
C CYS A 334 -2.79 -13.17 15.03
N HIS A 335 -3.02 -12.10 14.27
CA HIS A 335 -4.27 -11.88 13.55
C HIS A 335 -4.45 -12.93 12.44
N LYS A 336 -5.69 -13.41 12.25
CA LYS A 336 -5.97 -14.60 11.40
C LYS A 336 -6.25 -14.27 9.94
N GLN A 337 -6.87 -13.11 9.67
CA GLN A 337 -7.07 -12.64 8.30
C GLN A 337 -5.71 -12.17 7.74
N PRO A 338 -5.30 -12.59 6.54
CA PRO A 338 -4.03 -12.16 5.97
C PRO A 338 -4.04 -10.67 5.58
N VAL A 339 -2.85 -10.14 5.27
CA VAL A 339 -2.67 -9.03 4.33
C VAL A 339 -2.50 -9.62 2.94
N PHE A 340 -3.18 -9.08 1.93
CA PHE A 340 -3.02 -9.49 0.53
C PHE A 340 -2.17 -8.47 -0.22
N LEU A 341 -1.17 -8.94 -0.96
CA LEU A 341 -0.30 -8.13 -1.82
C LEU A 341 -0.27 -8.70 -3.24
N ALA A 342 -0.10 -7.84 -4.23
CA ALA A 342 0.31 -8.21 -5.58
C ALA A 342 1.81 -7.95 -5.74
N PHE A 343 2.49 -8.79 -6.52
CA PHE A 343 3.84 -8.54 -7.02
C PHE A 343 3.87 -8.75 -8.54
N ASP A 344 4.21 -7.68 -9.27
CA ASP A 344 4.40 -7.65 -10.73
C ASP A 344 5.48 -6.60 -11.06
N ALA A 345 6.20 -6.76 -12.17
CA ALA A 345 7.20 -5.80 -12.68
C ALA A 345 8.20 -5.25 -11.62
N ALA A 346 8.66 -6.09 -10.70
CA ALA A 346 9.51 -5.73 -9.54
C ALA A 346 8.89 -4.69 -8.57
N HIS A 347 7.57 -4.61 -8.53
CA HIS A 347 6.78 -3.72 -7.70
C HIS A 347 5.80 -4.49 -6.79
N PHE A 348 5.47 -3.91 -5.64
CA PHE A 348 4.47 -4.44 -4.71
C PHE A 348 3.29 -3.47 -4.63
N SER A 349 2.08 -3.98 -4.82
CA SER A 349 0.82 -3.20 -4.75
C SER A 349 -0.16 -3.84 -3.76
N ALA A 350 -0.87 -3.04 -2.97
CA ALA A 350 -1.75 -3.52 -1.90
C ALA A 350 -3.05 -4.10 -2.49
N LEU A 351 -3.39 -5.36 -2.25
CA LEU A 351 -4.64 -5.96 -2.75
C LEU A 351 -5.76 -5.80 -1.73
N VAL A 352 -6.72 -4.92 -2.02
CA VAL A 352 -7.82 -4.62 -1.09
C VAL A 352 -9.19 -4.93 -1.70
N PRO A 353 -10.17 -5.45 -0.92
CA PRO A 353 -11.55 -5.52 -1.34
C PRO A 353 -12.20 -4.13 -1.39
N MET A 354 -13.34 -4.06 -2.08
CA MET A 354 -14.30 -2.95 -1.95
C MET A 354 -15.39 -3.30 -0.93
N GLU A 355 -15.87 -2.32 -0.17
CA GLU A 355 -17.02 -2.46 0.73
C GLU A 355 -18.26 -2.95 -0.05
N GLN A 356 -18.92 -4.01 0.45
CA GLN A 356 -20.17 -4.52 -0.11
C GLN A 356 -21.37 -3.85 0.56
N ASN A 357 -22.44 -3.55 -0.21
CA ASN A 357 -23.60 -2.85 0.33
C ASN A 357 -24.39 -3.69 1.36
N THR A 358 -24.36 -3.23 2.61
CA THR A 358 -24.85 -3.93 3.82
C THR A 358 -26.38 -3.92 3.98
N LYS A 359 -27.11 -4.36 2.96
CA LYS A 359 -28.58 -4.53 3.03
C LYS A 359 -29.03 -5.95 3.44
N GLN A 360 -28.11 -6.89 3.66
CA GLN A 360 -28.44 -8.28 4.06
C GLN A 360 -27.57 -8.90 5.18
N THR A 361 -26.46 -8.29 5.60
CA THR A 361 -25.49 -8.89 6.55
C THR A 361 -25.78 -8.64 8.05
N SER A 362 -26.98 -8.16 8.40
CA SER A 362 -27.35 -7.67 9.74
C SER A 362 -27.58 -8.76 10.81
N ARG A 363 -27.22 -10.03 10.56
CA ARG A 363 -27.37 -11.14 11.52
C ARG A 363 -26.11 -11.93 11.87
N GLU A 364 -25.06 -11.89 11.05
CA GLU A 364 -23.87 -12.75 11.26
C GLU A 364 -22.59 -11.97 11.65
N HIS A 365 -22.48 -10.69 11.26
CA HIS A 365 -21.26 -9.90 11.46
C HIS A 365 -21.09 -9.35 12.91
N ARG A 366 -21.68 -9.98 13.92
CA ARG A 366 -21.68 -9.49 15.31
C ARG A 366 -20.65 -10.16 16.23
N GLU A 367 -19.92 -11.16 15.74
CA GLU A 367 -18.96 -11.94 16.54
C GLU A 367 -17.48 -11.69 16.18
N ASN A 368 -17.18 -11.07 15.04
CA ASN A 368 -15.80 -10.76 14.62
C ASN A 368 -15.43 -9.31 14.95
N ASN A 369 -14.62 -9.11 15.99
CA ASN A 369 -14.11 -7.80 16.46
C ASN A 369 -13.02 -7.17 15.55
N THR A 370 -13.12 -7.30 14.23
CA THR A 370 -12.16 -6.70 13.30
C THR A 370 -12.37 -5.18 13.21
N LYS A 371 -11.35 -4.40 13.57
CA LYS A 371 -11.35 -2.94 13.40
C LYS A 371 -11.16 -2.58 11.91
N ILE A 372 -12.27 -2.48 11.19
CA ILE A 372 -12.26 -2.04 9.78
C ILE A 372 -11.86 -0.56 9.73
N CYS A 373 -10.71 -0.26 9.14
CA CYS A 373 -10.26 1.10 8.86
C CYS A 373 -10.98 1.63 7.61
N GLN A 374 -12.24 2.03 7.78
CA GLN A 374 -13.06 2.58 6.72
C GLN A 374 -12.45 3.87 6.18
N PHE A 375 -12.37 4.01 4.85
CA PHE A 375 -11.93 5.25 4.18
C PHE A 375 -12.67 6.50 4.68
N ASN A 376 -13.96 6.36 5.02
CA ASN A 376 -14.80 7.41 5.59
C ASN A 376 -14.34 7.95 6.97
N GLN A 377 -13.46 7.24 7.70
CA GLN A 377 -12.87 7.73 8.95
C GLN A 377 -11.60 8.57 8.71
N ILE A 378 -10.95 8.43 7.54
CA ILE A 378 -9.78 9.23 7.15
C ILE A 378 -10.21 10.56 6.53
N CYS A 379 -11.39 10.60 5.91
CA CYS A 379 -11.94 11.74 5.16
C CYS A 379 -13.07 12.50 5.88
N ARG A 380 -13.20 12.36 7.22
CA ARG A 380 -14.20 13.09 8.02
C ARG A 380 -13.54 13.81 9.20
N ASN A 381 -13.09 15.04 8.95
CA ASN A 381 -13.19 16.23 9.82
C ASN A 381 -12.58 17.42 9.08
#